data_AF-A0A1V4DL39-F1
#
_entry.id   AF-A0A1V4DL39-F1
#
_cell.length_a   1.000
_cell.length_b   1.000
_cell.length_c   1.000
_cell.angle_alpha   90.00
_cell.angle_beta   90.00
_cell.angle_gamma   90.00
#
_symmetry.space_group_name_H-M   'P 1'
#
loop_
_entity.id
_entity.type
_entity.pdbx_description
1 polymer ?
#
loop_
_entity_poly.entity_id
_entity_poly.type
_entity_poly.pdbx_seq_one_letter_code
_entity_poly.pdbx_strand_id
1 'polypeptide(L)' 'DSFPAVDYFEEARLPFVVGVNGFDGEYTHGEDELREALTLSPRVPIVRTDARDRESVKSTLITLVEHALTSHVGAVR' A
#
# COMPACT_ATOMS: atom_id res chain seq x y z
N ASP A 1 1.20 1.90 15.61
CA ASP A 1 1.56 3.24 15.12
C ASP A 1 2.00 3.23 13.67
N SER A 2 1.03 3.33 12.77
CA SER A 2 1.21 3.51 11.32
C SER A 2 0.80 4.90 10.83
N PHE A 3 0.04 5.64 11.65
CA PHE A 3 -0.43 6.99 11.34
C PHE A 3 0.70 7.95 10.89
N PRO A 4 1.86 8.03 11.58
CA PRO A 4 2.92 8.94 11.17
C PRO A 4 3.57 8.58 9.83
N ALA A 5 3.46 7.32 9.39
CA ALA A 5 4.06 6.87 8.14
C ALA A 5 3.19 7.26 6.93
N VAL A 6 1.86 7.13 7.04
CA VAL A 6 0.92 7.53 5.98
C VAL A 6 1.04 9.04 5.72
N ASP A 7 0.94 9.84 6.78
CA ASP A 7 1.04 11.30 6.69
C ASP A 7 2.36 11.73 6.03
N TYR A 8 3.47 11.08 6.40
CA TYR A 8 4.78 11.37 5.80
C TYR A 8 4.80 11.19 4.28
N PHE A 9 4.29 10.06 3.76
CA PHE A 9 4.31 9.81 2.32
C PHE A 9 3.35 10.74 1.57
N GLU A 10 2.21 11.07 2.17
CA GLU A 10 1.26 12.03 1.59
C GLU A 10 1.84 13.46 1.53
N GLU A 11 2.42 13.95 2.62
CA GLU A 11 3.09 15.25 2.69
C GLU A 11 4.28 15.33 1.73
N ALA A 12 5.07 14.27 1.65
CA ALA A 12 6.22 14.17 0.74
C ALA A 12 5.80 13.95 -0.73
N ARG A 13 4.51 13.72 -1.01
CA ARG A 13 3.97 13.37 -2.34
C ARG A 13 4.68 12.19 -2.98
N LEU A 14 5.06 11.21 -2.17
CA LEU A 14 5.70 9.99 -2.63
C LEU A 14 4.64 8.92 -2.87
N PRO A 15 4.65 8.24 -4.03
CA PRO A 15 3.75 7.11 -4.26
C PRO A 15 4.08 5.96 -3.31
N PHE A 16 3.06 5.36 -2.71
CA PHE A 16 3.20 4.23 -1.80
C PHE A 16 2.04 3.25 -1.94
N VAL A 17 2.22 2.06 -1.37
CA VAL A 17 1.17 1.02 -1.27
C VAL A 17 1.11 0.53 0.17
N VAL A 18 -0.04 0.03 0.58
CA VAL A 18 -0.21 -0.58 1.91
C VAL A 18 -0.24 -2.10 1.76
N GLY A 19 0.82 -2.75 2.24
CA GLY A 19 0.87 -4.20 2.35
C GLY A 19 0.18 -4.66 3.64
N VAL A 20 -0.96 -5.34 3.52
CA VAL A 20 -1.62 -6.00 4.66
C VAL A 20 -0.94 -7.34 4.84
N ASN A 21 -0.12 -7.46 5.87
CA ASN A 21 0.61 -8.69 6.11
C ASN A 21 -0.28 -9.71 6.83
N GLY A 22 -0.63 -10.81 6.15
CA GLY A 22 -1.44 -11.90 6.68
C GLY A 22 -0.67 -13.21 6.68
N PHE A 23 -0.18 -13.60 7.86
CA PHE A 23 0.47 -14.90 8.01
C PHE A 23 -0.55 -16.03 7.90
N ASP A 24 -0.16 -17.11 7.24
CA ASP A 24 -0.97 -18.32 7.07
C ASP A 24 -2.32 -18.05 6.38
N GLY A 25 -2.39 -16.95 5.63
CA GLY A 25 -3.58 -16.52 4.90
C GLY A 25 -4.64 -15.81 5.77
N GLU A 26 -4.32 -15.51 7.02
CA GLU A 26 -5.25 -14.83 7.93
C GLU A 26 -5.18 -13.29 7.76
N TYR A 27 -6.34 -12.68 7.54
CA TYR A 27 -6.50 -11.23 7.39
C TYR A 27 -7.64 -10.77 8.28
N THR A 28 -7.30 -10.19 9.43
CA THR A 28 -8.26 -9.84 10.49
C THR A 28 -9.17 -8.67 10.11
N HIS A 29 -8.72 -7.79 9.22
CA HIS A 29 -9.42 -6.55 8.87
C HIS A 29 -9.77 -6.52 7.37
N GLY A 30 -10.96 -6.01 7.08
CA GLY A 30 -11.41 -5.76 5.71
C GLY A 30 -10.70 -4.56 5.08
N GLU A 31 -10.79 -4.43 3.76
CA GLU A 31 -10.19 -3.28 3.06
C GLU A 31 -10.80 -1.95 3.50
N ASP A 32 -12.14 -1.88 3.64
CA ASP A 32 -12.84 -0.68 4.05
C ASP A 32 -12.44 -0.23 5.46
N GLU A 33 -12.32 -1.19 6.39
CA GLU A 33 -11.88 -0.94 7.76
C GLU A 33 -10.44 -0.40 7.79
N LEU A 34 -9.56 -0.95 6.98
CA LEU A 34 -8.18 -0.47 6.86
C LEU A 34 -8.12 0.94 6.27
N ARG A 35 -8.94 1.25 5.26
CA ARG A 35 -9.02 2.58 4.66
C ARG A 35 -9.50 3.62 5.67
N GLU A 36 -10.55 3.29 6.42
CA GLU A 36 -11.08 4.16 7.46
C GLU A 36 -10.04 4.36 8.57
N ALA A 37 -9.48 3.27 9.10
CA ALA A 37 -8.52 3.33 10.20
C ALA A 37 -7.25 4.08 9.86
N LEU A 38 -6.80 4.07 8.60
CA LEU A 38 -5.57 4.73 8.15
C LEU A 38 -5.82 6.02 7.35
N THR A 39 -7.08 6.47 7.24
CA THR A 39 -7.48 7.64 6.44
C THR A 39 -6.95 7.59 5.00
N LEU A 40 -6.95 6.41 4.38
CA LEU A 40 -6.32 6.21 3.07
C LEU A 40 -7.19 6.73 1.94
N SER A 41 -6.59 7.51 1.04
CA SER A 41 -7.17 7.84 -0.26
C SER A 41 -7.58 6.56 -1.03
N PRO A 42 -8.72 6.55 -1.73
CA PRO A 42 -9.13 5.43 -2.60
C PRO A 42 -8.11 5.07 -3.68
N ARG A 43 -7.17 5.97 -3.98
CA ARG A 43 -6.13 5.76 -4.98
C ARG A 43 -4.91 4.99 -4.46
N VAL A 44 -4.75 4.87 -3.15
CA VAL A 44 -3.66 4.10 -2.53
C VAL A 44 -4.01 2.61 -2.63
N PRO A 45 -3.20 1.79 -3.33
CA PRO A 45 -3.42 0.36 -3.41
C PRO A 45 -3.21 -0.31 -2.06
N ILE A 46 -4.11 -1.23 -1.72
CA ILE A 46 -4.00 -2.12 -0.56
C ILE A 46 -3.75 -3.53 -1.10
N VAL A 47 -2.66 -4.17 -0.67
CA VAL A 47 -2.19 -5.45 -1.20
C VAL A 47 -2.04 -6.47 -0.08
N ARG A 48 -2.67 -7.63 -0.22
CA ARG A 48 -2.43 -8.75 0.68
C ARG A 48 -1.03 -9.32 0.48
N THR A 49 -0.27 -9.45 1.56
CA THR A 49 1.12 -9.89 1.54
C THR A 49 1.35 -10.94 2.63
N ASP A 50 2.15 -11.97 2.35
CA ASP A 50 2.87 -12.70 3.40
C ASP A 50 4.36 -12.37 3.24
N ALA A 51 4.91 -11.61 4.19
CA ALA A 51 6.30 -11.15 4.14
C ALA A 51 7.33 -12.29 4.19
N ARG A 52 6.91 -13.52 4.55
CA ARG A 52 7.75 -14.73 4.54
C ARG A 52 7.77 -15.42 3.18
N ASP A 53 6.79 -15.13 2.33
CA ASP A 53 6.67 -15.68 0.98
C ASP A 53 7.31 -14.73 -0.04
N ARG A 54 8.35 -15.22 -0.72
CA ARG A 54 9.09 -14.47 -1.73
C ARG A 54 8.21 -14.01 -2.90
N GLU A 55 7.31 -14.86 -3.38
CA GLU A 55 6.43 -14.56 -4.51
C GLU A 55 5.35 -13.55 -4.11
N SER A 56 4.88 -13.63 -2.87
CA SER A 56 3.99 -12.62 -2.30
C SER A 56 4.65 -11.25 -2.22
N VAL A 57 5.86 -11.16 -1.62
CA VAL A 57 6.62 -9.91 -1.54
C VAL A 57 6.94 -9.34 -2.93
N LYS A 58 7.33 -10.20 -3.87
CA LYS A 58 7.58 -9.79 -5.26
C LYS A 58 6.34 -9.13 -5.87
N SER A 59 5.16 -9.72 -5.67
CA SER A 59 3.91 -9.18 -6.20
C SER A 59 3.59 -7.80 -5.60
N THR A 60 3.81 -7.62 -4.29
CA THR A 60 3.65 -6.31 -3.63
C THR A 60 4.59 -5.24 -4.17
N LEU A 61 5.85 -5.60 -4.45
CA LEU A 61 6.82 -4.68 -5.05
C LEU A 61 6.48 -4.33 -6.50
N ILE A 62 5.94 -5.28 -7.27
CA ILE A 62 5.45 -4.99 -8.63
C ILE A 62 4.32 -3.95 -8.57
N THR A 63 3.32 -4.15 -7.70
CA THR A 63 2.23 -3.18 -7.51
C THR A 63 2.75 -1.80 -7.12
N LEU A 64 3.75 -1.73 -6.25
CA LEU A 64 4.37 -0.46 -5.87
C LEU A 64 5.01 0.25 -7.07
N VAL A 65 5.79 -0.47 -7.87
CA VAL A 65 6.45 0.10 -9.06
C VAL A 65 5.42 0.55 -10.08
N GLU A 66 4.40 -0.25 -10.36
CA GLU A 66 3.30 0.10 -11.28
C GLU A 66 2.53 1.33 -10.80
N HIS A 67 2.24 1.42 -9.50
CA HIS A 67 1.59 2.57 -8.89
C HIS A 67 2.46 3.83 -8.97
N ALA A 68 3.75 3.71 -8.71
CA ALA A 68 4.69 4.83 -8.80
C ALA A 68 4.82 5.33 -10.25
N LEU A 69 4.94 4.43 -11.22
CA LEU A 69 4.99 4.79 -12.64
C LEU A 69 3.73 5.52 -13.09
N THR A 70 2.55 5.03 -12.69
CA THR A 70 1.26 5.66 -13.02
C THR A 70 1.13 7.05 -12.38
N SER A 71 1.57 7.18 -11.13
CA SER A 71 1.53 8.45 -10.39
C SER A 71 2.49 9.50 -10.97
N HIS A 72 3.65 9.09 -11.47
CA HIS A 72 4.62 9.99 -12.11
C HIS A 72 4.25 10.38 -13.54
N VAL A 73 3.56 9.50 -14.30
CA VAL A 73 3.03 9.85 -15.63
C VAL A 73 1.96 10.95 -15.55
N GLY A 74 1.30 11.12 -14.40
CA GLY A 74 0.41 12.27 -14.13
C GLY A 74 1.11 13.57 -13.69
N ALA A 75 2.37 13.49 -13.22
CA ALA A 75 3.13 14.64 -12.69
C ALA A 75 4.02 15.31 -13.76
N VAL A 76 4.27 14.65 -14.90
CA VAL A 76 4.89 15.26 -16.08
C VAL A 76 3.80 15.91 -16.94
N ARG A 77 3.18 16.97 -16.43
CA ARG A 77 2.42 17.96 -17.21
C ARG A 77 2.53 19.33 -16.57
#